data_AF-A0A947QYS2-F1
#
_entry.id   AF-A0A947QYS2-F1
#
_cell.length_a   1.000
_cell.length_b   1.000
_cell.length_c   1.000
_cell.angle_alpha   90.00
_cell.angle_beta   90.00
_cell.angle_gamma   90.00
#
_symmetry.space_group_name_H-M   'P 1'
#
loop_
_entity.id
_entity.type
_entity.pdbx_description
1 polymer ?
#
loop_
_entity_poly.entity_id
_entity_poly.type
_entity_poly.pdbx_seq_one_letter_code
_entity_poly.pdbx_strand_id
1 'polypeptide(L)'
;MNISISNDTWVFAIIKHPGGSEQLTGFQDEAGVKYIPVLKTRKAAEVFLSYMNREPGVRYEIQAIIFEDILKYSRENQFCTCIVDEKGVVQEKVAL
;
A
#
# COMPACT_ATOMS: atom_id res chain seq x y z
N MET A 1 -12.35 12.68 -9.72
CA MET A 1 -12.31 11.71 -8.60
C MET A 1 -12.07 12.52 -7.33
N ASN A 2 -12.94 12.41 -6.33
CA ASN A 2 -12.67 13.00 -5.01
C ASN A 2 -11.84 12.00 -4.22
N ILE A 3 -10.55 12.24 -4.12
CA ILE A 3 -9.65 11.47 -3.25
C ILE A 3 -9.75 12.12 -1.88
N SER A 4 -10.04 11.34 -0.83
CA SER A 4 -10.21 11.89 0.54
C SER A 4 -8.89 12.23 1.24
N ILE A 5 -7.75 11.93 0.60
CA ILE A 5 -6.39 12.11 1.12
C ILE A 5 -5.66 13.11 0.21
N SER A 6 -4.94 14.06 0.82
CA SER A 6 -4.10 15.03 0.09
C SER A 6 -2.72 14.44 -0.21
N ASN A 7 -2.05 14.92 -1.26
CA ASN A 7 -0.75 14.40 -1.69
C ASN A 7 0.33 14.47 -0.59
N ASP A 8 0.30 15.51 0.24
CA ASP A 8 1.21 15.74 1.37
C ASP A 8 0.85 14.94 2.64
N THR A 9 -0.22 14.15 2.61
CA THR A 9 -0.64 13.37 3.78
C THR A 9 0.29 12.19 4.01
N TRP A 10 0.71 12.00 5.26
CA TRP A 10 1.40 10.79 5.71
C TRP A 10 0.43 9.63 5.81
N VAL A 11 0.77 8.55 5.13
CA VAL A 11 0.01 7.30 5.13
C VAL A 11 0.92 6.13 5.46
N PHE A 12 0.34 4.99 5.77
CA PHE A 12 1.08 3.78 6.13
C PHE A 12 1.02 2.78 4.98
N ALA A 13 2.19 2.31 4.56
CA ALA A 13 2.34 1.30 3.53
C ALA A 13 3.21 0.14 4.02
N ILE A 14 3.09 -1.00 3.34
CA ILE A 14 3.86 -2.20 3.66
C ILE A 14 5.08 -2.26 2.75
N ILE A 15 6.26 -2.27 3.35
CA ILE A 15 7.55 -2.39 2.67
C ILE A 15 8.06 -3.82 2.79
N LYS A 16 8.53 -4.39 1.67
CA LYS A 16 9.25 -5.66 1.64
C LYS A 16 10.76 -5.42 1.52
N HIS A 17 11.54 -6.35 2.06
CA HIS A 17 13.01 -6.28 2.14
C HIS A 17 13.54 -5.00 2.83
N PRO A 18 13.04 -4.64 4.03
CA PRO A 18 13.54 -3.50 4.80
C PRO A 18 15.06 -3.61 5.04
N GLY A 19 15.77 -2.49 4.90
CA GLY A 19 17.24 -2.41 5.05
C GLY A 19 18.06 -2.99 3.89
N GLY A 20 17.41 -3.41 2.80
CA GLY A 20 18.04 -3.88 1.57
C GLY A 20 17.42 -3.19 0.36
N SER A 21 16.92 -3.97 -0.59
CA SER A 21 16.16 -3.46 -1.74
C SER A 21 14.70 -3.19 -1.34
N GLU A 22 14.48 -2.11 -0.59
CA GLU A 22 13.16 -1.73 -0.10
C GLU A 22 12.19 -1.49 -1.26
N GLN A 23 11.02 -2.13 -1.18
CA GLN A 23 10.00 -2.02 -2.20
C GLN A 23 8.62 -1.92 -1.55
N LEU A 24 7.75 -1.09 -2.12
CA LEU A 24 6.34 -1.09 -1.76
C LEU A 24 5.72 -2.44 -2.16
N THR A 25 4.99 -3.03 -1.23
CA THR A 25 4.32 -4.31 -1.42
C THR A 25 3.05 -4.10 -2.23
N GLY A 26 3.05 -4.58 -3.46
CA GLY A 26 1.87 -4.59 -4.32
C GLY A 26 1.12 -5.91 -4.26
N PHE A 27 -0.19 -5.83 -4.48
CA PHE A 27 -1.12 -6.94 -4.51
C PHE A 27 -1.80 -7.00 -5.86
N GLN A 28 -2.38 -8.15 -6.17
CA GLN A 28 -3.17 -8.37 -7.36
C GLN A 28 -4.57 -8.80 -6.94
N ASP A 29 -5.60 -8.14 -7.46
CA ASP A 29 -6.98 -8.58 -7.23
C ASP A 29 -7.36 -9.76 -8.14
N GLU A 30 -8.55 -10.33 -7.94
CA GLU A 30 -9.05 -11.46 -8.74
C GLU A 30 -9.22 -11.11 -10.23
N ALA A 31 -9.41 -9.83 -10.56
CA ALA A 31 -9.50 -9.34 -11.93
C ALA A 31 -8.12 -9.11 -12.58
N GLY A 32 -7.04 -9.35 -11.83
CA GLY A 32 -5.67 -9.20 -12.28
C GLY A 32 -5.11 -7.77 -12.20
N VAL A 33 -5.82 -6.85 -11.55
CA VAL A 33 -5.37 -5.48 -11.35
C VAL A 33 -4.33 -5.45 -10.23
N LYS A 34 -3.17 -4.90 -10.55
CA LYS A 34 -2.10 -4.64 -9.59
C LYS A 34 -2.38 -3.36 -8.82
N TYR A 35 -2.32 -3.40 -7.50
CA TYR A 35 -2.50 -2.23 -6.65
C TYR A 35 -1.55 -2.18 -5.44
N ILE A 36 -1.25 -0.98 -4.97
CA ILE A 36 -0.56 -0.72 -3.71
C ILE A 36 -1.61 -0.36 -2.65
N PRO A 37 -1.77 -1.16 -1.58
CA PRO A 37 -2.64 -0.83 -0.47
C PRO A 37 -2.02 0.25 0.41
N VAL A 38 -2.83 1.24 0.75
CA VAL A 38 -2.48 2.37 1.59
C VAL A 38 -3.44 2.44 2.76
N LEU A 39 -2.90 2.56 3.97
CA LEU A 39 -3.67 2.59 5.20
C LEU A 39 -3.53 3.95 5.90
N LYS A 40 -4.66 4.50 6.38
CA LYS A 40 -4.69 5.81 7.03
C LYS A 40 -4.07 5.81 8.42
N THR A 41 -3.94 4.65 9.07
CA THR A 41 -3.39 4.55 10.43
C THR A 41 -2.43 3.38 10.58
N ARG A 42 -1.45 3.53 11.47
CA ARG A 42 -0.50 2.46 11.81
C ARG A 42 -1.20 1.20 12.31
N LYS A 43 -2.21 1.37 13.17
CA LYS A 43 -2.97 0.24 13.74
C LYS A 43 -3.68 -0.56 12.66
N ALA A 44 -4.29 0.11 11.68
CA ALA A 44 -4.89 -0.58 10.54
C ALA A 44 -3.84 -1.35 9.74
N ALA A 45 -2.65 -0.76 9.53
CA ALA A 45 -1.54 -1.42 8.83
C ALA A 45 -1.01 -2.66 9.58
N GLU A 46 -0.95 -2.63 10.91
CA GLU A 46 -0.53 -3.78 11.73
C GLU A 46 -1.51 -4.95 11.62
N VAL A 47 -2.81 -4.64 11.64
CA VAL A 47 -3.87 -5.64 11.43
C VAL A 47 -3.83 -6.18 10.01
N PHE A 48 -3.74 -5.31 9.00
CA PHE A 48 -3.62 -5.70 7.59
C PHE A 48 -2.42 -6.63 7.35
N LEU A 49 -1.25 -6.28 7.90
CA LEU A 49 -0.03 -7.09 7.79
C LEU A 49 -0.18 -8.48 8.44
N SER A 50 -1.07 -8.62 9.42
CA SER A 50 -1.37 -9.91 10.09
C SER A 50 -2.28 -10.81 9.25
N TYR A 51 -3.10 -10.24 8.35
CA TYR A 51 -3.95 -10.98 7.42
C TYR A 51 -3.29 -11.25 6.07
N MET A 52 -2.25 -10.49 5.73
CA MET A 52 -1.49 -10.67 4.50
C MET A 52 -0.88 -12.08 4.43
N ASN A 53 -1.04 -12.73 3.28
CA ASN A 53 -0.29 -13.95 2.97
C ASN A 53 1.16 -13.58 2.67
N ARG A 54 2.06 -13.83 3.62
CA ARG A 54 3.47 -13.44 3.54
C ARG A 54 4.28 -14.47 2.78
N GLU A 55 5.18 -14.01 1.93
CA GLU A 55 6.11 -14.89 1.24
C GLU A 55 7.14 -15.44 2.25
N PRO A 56 7.36 -16.78 2.28
CA PRO A 56 8.36 -17.37 3.16
C PRO A 56 9.75 -16.77 2.93
N GLY A 57 10.40 -16.33 4.01
CA GLY A 57 11.74 -15.74 3.95
C GLY A 57 11.78 -14.25 3.58
N VAL A 58 10.64 -13.63 3.25
CA VAL A 58 10.54 -12.18 3.01
C VAL A 58 10.19 -11.46 4.31
N ARG A 59 10.93 -10.39 4.60
CA ARG A 59 10.64 -9.48 5.71
C ARG A 59 9.73 -8.37 5.23
N TYR A 60 8.75 -8.03 6.06
CA TYR A 60 7.80 -6.96 5.83
C TYR A 60 7.79 -5.99 7.00
N GLU A 61 7.73 -4.70 6.71
CA GLU A 61 7.64 -3.63 7.69
C GLU A 61 6.57 -2.62 7.31
N ILE A 62 6.04 -1.93 8.32
CA ILE A 62 5.11 -0.82 8.14
C ILE A 62 5.90 0.46 8.22
N GLN A 63 5.82 1.28 7.17
CA GLN A 63 6.46 2.57 7.14
C GLN A 63 5.44 3.68 6.85
N ALA A 64 5.67 4.84 7.47
CA ALA A 64 4.94 6.05 7.14
C ALA A 64 5.61 6.69 5.92
N ILE A 65 4.85 6.97 4.87
CA ILE A 65 5.33 7.51 3.60
C ILE A 65 4.37 8.61 3.16
N ILE A 66 4.89 9.64 2.50
CA ILE A 66 4.07 10.70 1.90
C ILE A 66 3.23 10.10 0.76
N PHE A 67 1.93 10.39 0.74
CA PHE A 67 1.01 9.81 -0.23
C PHE A 67 1.44 10.08 -1.68
N GLU A 68 1.97 11.27 -1.98
CA GLU A 68 2.52 11.63 -3.28
C GLU A 68 3.63 10.68 -3.76
N ASP A 69 4.50 10.22 -2.85
CA ASP A 69 5.59 9.31 -3.21
C ASP A 69 5.08 7.91 -3.52
N ILE A 70 4.00 7.49 -2.86
CA ILE A 70 3.29 6.26 -3.23
C ILE A 70 2.67 6.39 -4.62
N LEU A 71 2.02 7.52 -4.92
CA LEU A 71 1.44 7.76 -6.25
C LEU A 71 2.51 7.73 -7.35
N LYS A 72 3.67 8.35 -7.11
CA LYS A 72 4.82 8.32 -8.02
C LYS A 72 5.30 6.88 -8.25
N TYR A 73 5.56 6.14 -7.18
CA TYR A 73 5.98 4.73 -7.28
C TYR A 73 4.96 3.88 -8.03
N SER A 74 3.68 4.03 -7.68
CA SER A 74 2.57 3.34 -8.33
C SER A 74 2.57 3.60 -9.83
N ARG A 75 2.74 4.86 -10.24
CA ARG A 75 2.78 5.28 -11.66
C ARG A 75 3.95 4.65 -12.42
N GLU A 76 5.14 4.73 -11.85
CA GLU A 76 6.36 4.19 -12.47
C GLU A 76 6.31 2.66 -12.64
N ASN A 77 5.60 1.98 -11.73
CA ASN A 77 5.51 0.52 -11.70
C ASN A 77 4.16 -0.04 -12.22
N GLN A 78 3.30 0.80 -12.78
CA GLN A 78 1.98 0.42 -13.35
C GLN A 78 1.03 -0.24 -12.32
N PHE A 79 1.05 0.24 -11.07
CA PHE A 79 0.11 -0.16 -10.03
C PHE A 79 -0.97 0.90 -9.82
N CYS A 80 -2.22 0.51 -9.60
CA CYS A 80 -3.20 1.41 -8.98
C CYS A 80 -2.80 1.70 -7.52
N THR A 81 -3.23 2.82 -6.96
CA THR A 81 -3.12 3.06 -5.51
C THR A 81 -4.50 2.90 -4.90
N CYS A 82 -4.63 2.03 -3.90
CA CYS A 82 -5.91 1.76 -3.24
C CYS A 82 -5.81 2.11 -1.77
N ILE A 83 -6.70 2.96 -1.29
CA ILE A 83 -6.90 3.16 0.14
C ILE A 83 -7.77 2.01 0.63
N VAL A 84 -7.26 1.26 1.59
CA VAL A 84 -7.93 0.07 2.12
C VAL A 84 -8.18 0.21 3.63
N ASP A 85 -9.16 -0.55 4.13
CA ASP A 85 -9.33 -0.75 5.56
C ASP A 85 -8.34 -1.79 6.12
N GLU A 86 -8.41 -2.05 7.43
CA GLU A 86 -7.54 -3.02 8.09
C GLU A 86 -7.71 -4.47 7.62
N LYS A 87 -8.80 -4.79 6.92
CA LYS A 87 -9.07 -6.12 6.34
C LYS A 87 -8.67 -6.21 4.87
N GLY A 88 -8.17 -5.12 4.29
CA GLY A 88 -7.80 -5.04 2.88
C GLY A 88 -8.97 -4.74 1.95
N VAL A 89 -10.13 -4.33 2.47
CA VAL A 89 -11.25 -3.91 1.63
C VAL A 89 -10.97 -2.52 1.08
N VAL A 90 -11.02 -2.39 -0.26
CA VAL A 90 -10.81 -1.12 -0.96
C VAL A 90 -11.93 -0.15 -0.63
N GLN A 91 -11.58 0.97 -0.01
CA GLN A 91 -12.48 2.07 0.28
C GLN A 91 -12.45 3.11 -0.85
N GLU A 92 -11.25 3.38 -1.38
CA GLU A 92 -11.05 4.34 -2.48
C GLU A 92 -9.97 3.82 -3.43
N LYS A 93 -10.19 3.99 -4.73
CA LYS A 93 -9.23 3.64 -5.77
C LYS A 93 -8.76 4.90 -6.48
N VAL A 94 -7.45 5.10 -6.49
CA VAL A 94 -6.78 6.13 -7.27
C VAL A 94 -6.20 5.44 -8.50
N ALA A 95 -6.87 5.66 -9.63
CA ALA A 95 -6.36 5.26 -10.93
C ALA A 95 -5.24 6.21 -11.36
N LEU A 96 -4.24 5.65 -12.04
CA LEU A 96 -3.11 6.39 -12.62
C LEU A 96 -3.48 7.15 -13.89
#